data_AF-X1QQP3-F1
#
_entry.id   AF-X1QQP3-F1
#
_cell.length_a   1.000
_cell.length_b   1.000
_cell.length_c   1.000
_cell.angle_alpha   90.00
_cell.angle_beta   90.00
_cell.angle_gamma   90.00
#
_symmetry.space_group_name_H-M   'P 1'
#
loop_
_entity.id
_entity.type
_entity.pdbx_description
1 polymer ?
#
loop_
_entity_poly.entity_id
_entity_poly.type
_entity_poly.pdbx_seq_one_letter_code
_entity_poly.pdbx_strand_id
1 'polypeptide(L)'
;MSPTDTNRSFKSFFANILYNRNFATVLWFGLAFIGVVLEYAKSTGNNYLIFKGVFEHTIHQQNLYLAYPAEYQDYNHYGPVFSLVIAPFALLPNWLGVVLWVMLNTAILYAAIRMLPIAEKWKNAILIFSAHEMMIAAEWMQS
;
A
#
# COMPACT_ATOMS: atom_id res chain seq x y z
N MET A 1 0.90 -5.97 -45.68
CA MET A 1 0.07 -5.16 -44.75
C MET A 1 0.49 -3.71 -44.85
N SER A 2 -0.45 -2.76 -44.87
CA SER A 2 -0.13 -1.33 -45.00
C SER A 2 0.39 -0.76 -43.67
N PRO A 3 1.30 0.24 -43.66
CA PRO A 3 1.79 0.88 -42.43
C PRO A 3 0.67 1.47 -41.54
N THR A 4 -0.46 1.86 -42.15
CA THR A 4 -1.63 2.41 -41.45
C THR A 4 -2.40 1.35 -40.64
N ASP A 5 -2.41 0.08 -41.08
CA ASP A 5 -3.08 -1.01 -40.36
C ASP A 5 -2.33 -1.41 -39.10
N THR A 6 -0.99 -1.47 -39.16
CA THR A 6 -0.13 -1.81 -38.01
C THR A 6 -0.27 -0.79 -36.88
N ASN A 7 -0.28 0.49 -37.22
CA ASN A 7 -0.42 1.58 -36.25
C ASN A 7 -1.79 1.58 -35.54
N ARG A 8 -2.85 1.16 -36.27
CA ARG A 8 -4.20 1.01 -35.71
C ARG A 8 -4.30 -0.17 -34.75
N SER A 9 -3.68 -1.30 -35.10
CA SER A 9 -3.62 -2.50 -34.25
C SER A 9 -2.81 -2.28 -32.97
N PHE A 10 -1.73 -1.50 -33.03
CA PHE A 10 -0.93 -1.19 -31.86
C PHE A 10 -1.70 -0.28 -30.89
N LYS A 11 -2.34 0.78 -31.39
CA LYS A 11 -3.17 1.68 -30.57
C LYS A 11 -4.33 0.96 -29.89
N SER A 12 -5.01 0.04 -30.60
CA SER A 12 -6.11 -0.73 -30.01
C SER A 12 -5.64 -1.68 -28.91
N PHE A 13 -4.48 -2.32 -29.08
CA PHE A 13 -3.87 -3.16 -28.04
C PHE A 13 -3.56 -2.37 -26.75
N PHE A 14 -2.87 -1.23 -26.86
CA PHE A 14 -2.54 -0.40 -25.69
C PHE A 14 -3.79 0.15 -25.00
N ALA A 15 -4.79 0.60 -25.78
CA ALA A 15 -6.06 1.03 -25.23
C ALA A 15 -6.78 -0.10 -24.48
N ASN A 16 -6.72 -1.33 -25.02
CA ASN A 16 -7.30 -2.51 -24.39
C ASN A 16 -6.62 -2.84 -23.06
N ILE A 17 -5.31 -2.64 -22.92
CA ILE A 17 -4.62 -2.83 -21.63
C ILE A 17 -4.93 -1.68 -20.66
N LEU A 18 -4.72 -0.45 -21.10
CA LEU A 18 -4.82 0.76 -20.26
C LEU A 18 -6.22 0.95 -19.67
N TYR A 19 -7.25 0.55 -20.40
CA TYR A 19 -8.63 0.74 -19.97
C TYR A 19 -9.27 -0.54 -19.42
N ASN A 20 -8.53 -1.64 -19.31
CA ASN A 20 -9.04 -2.87 -18.73
C ASN A 20 -9.06 -2.80 -17.21
N ARG A 21 -10.28 -2.89 -16.65
CA ARG A 21 -10.52 -2.83 -15.21
C ARG A 21 -9.86 -3.96 -14.44
N ASN A 22 -9.91 -5.18 -14.97
CA ASN A 22 -9.35 -6.35 -14.30
C ASN A 22 -7.83 -6.25 -14.26
N PHE A 23 -7.21 -5.88 -15.38
CA PHE A 23 -5.77 -5.67 -15.45
C PHE A 23 -5.33 -4.57 -14.48
N ALA A 24 -5.99 -3.41 -14.49
CA ALA A 24 -5.68 -2.31 -13.56
C ALA A 24 -5.79 -2.75 -12.09
N THR A 25 -6.81 -3.54 -11.75
CA THR A 25 -7.04 -4.01 -10.37
C THR A 25 -6.00 -5.03 -9.94
N VAL A 26 -5.71 -6.03 -10.79
CA VAL A 26 -4.69 -7.05 -10.51
C VAL A 26 -3.30 -6.43 -10.42
N LEU A 27 -2.97 -5.50 -11.30
CA LEU A 27 -1.69 -4.80 -11.27
C LEU A 27 -1.55 -3.97 -9.98
N TRP A 28 -2.59 -3.22 -9.61
CA TRP A 28 -2.60 -2.38 -8.40
C TRP A 28 -2.35 -3.18 -7.12
N PHE A 29 -3.17 -4.20 -6.87
CA PHE A 29 -3.04 -5.01 -5.65
C PHE A 29 -1.88 -5.99 -5.72
N GLY A 30 -1.59 -6.53 -6.91
CA GLY A 30 -0.49 -7.47 -7.11
C GLY A 30 0.87 -6.84 -6.86
N LEU A 31 1.11 -5.64 -7.41
CA LEU A 31 2.37 -4.94 -7.16
C LEU A 31 2.51 -4.51 -5.70
N ALA A 32 1.46 -3.95 -5.07
CA ALA A 32 1.51 -3.61 -3.65
C ALA A 32 1.79 -4.84 -2.76
N PHE A 33 1.16 -5.98 -3.05
CA PHE A 33 1.39 -7.23 -2.33
C PHE A 33 2.81 -7.76 -2.52
N ILE A 34 3.33 -7.74 -3.75
CA ILE A 34 4.72 -8.13 -4.04
C ILE A 34 5.69 -7.20 -3.29
N GLY A 35 5.48 -5.88 -3.33
CA GLY A 35 6.31 -4.90 -2.64
C GLY A 35 6.42 -5.16 -1.14
N VAL A 36 5.28 -5.30 -0.45
CA VAL A 36 5.28 -5.57 1.00
C VAL A 36 5.89 -6.92 1.36
N VAL A 37 5.69 -7.97 0.55
CA VAL A 37 6.29 -9.29 0.80
C VAL A 37 7.80 -9.27 0.60
N LEU A 38 8.27 -8.64 -0.48
CA LEU A 38 9.70 -8.50 -0.75
C LEU A 38 10.39 -7.64 0.31
N GLU A 39 9.72 -6.59 0.78
CA GLU A 39 10.24 -5.75 1.84
C GLU A 39 10.28 -6.49 3.18
N TYR A 40 9.19 -7.17 3.54
CA TYR A 40 9.15 -7.98 4.77
C TYR A 40 10.25 -9.04 4.83
N ALA A 41 10.61 -9.61 3.68
CA ALA A 41 11.70 -10.58 3.55
C ALA A 41 13.09 -9.97 3.87
N LYS A 42 13.26 -8.64 3.75
CA LYS A 42 14.49 -7.93 4.13
C LYS A 42 14.43 -7.46 5.58
N SER A 43 13.30 -6.89 6.01
CA SER A 43 13.09 -6.37 7.35
C SER A 43 11.59 -6.28 7.66
N THR A 44 11.18 -6.28 8.94
CA THR A 44 9.76 -6.07 9.28
C THR A 44 9.24 -4.68 8.89
N GLY A 45 10.12 -3.70 8.64
CA GLY A 45 9.78 -2.30 8.39
C GLY A 45 9.62 -1.52 9.70
N ASN A 46 10.42 -0.45 9.85
CA ASN A 46 10.43 0.41 11.03
C ASN A 46 9.06 1.02 11.35
N ASN A 47 8.34 1.52 10.35
CA ASN A 47 7.04 2.16 10.49
C ASN A 47 5.98 1.21 11.05
N TYR A 48 5.95 -0.04 10.59
CA TYR A 48 5.01 -1.02 11.14
C TYR A 48 5.33 -1.33 12.61
N LEU A 49 6.60 -1.45 12.98
CA LEU A 49 7.02 -1.65 14.36
C LEU A 49 6.65 -0.45 15.25
N ILE A 50 6.81 0.78 14.77
CA ILE A 50 6.35 1.99 15.46
C ILE A 50 4.83 1.92 15.67
N PHE A 51 4.05 1.61 14.64
CA PHE A 51 2.59 1.54 14.77
C PHE A 51 2.14 0.44 15.75
N LYS A 52 2.82 -0.71 15.71
CA LYS A 52 2.61 -1.78 16.69
C LYS A 52 2.98 -1.32 18.10
N GLY A 53 4.10 -0.62 18.26
CA GLY A 53 4.53 0.01 19.50
C GLY A 53 3.49 0.97 20.07
N VAL A 54 2.82 1.79 19.23
CA VAL A 54 1.72 2.65 19.67
C VAL A 54 0.65 1.86 20.40
N PHE A 55 0.24 0.72 19.85
CA PHE A 55 -0.75 -0.15 20.49
C PHE A 55 -0.22 -0.75 21.79
N GLU A 56 0.96 -1.37 21.76
CA GLU A 56 1.55 -2.04 22.92
C GLU A 56 1.84 -1.06 24.07
N HIS A 57 2.44 0.09 23.79
CA HIS A 57 2.72 1.11 24.79
C HIS A 57 1.43 1.73 25.36
N THR A 58 0.39 1.89 24.53
CA THR A 58 -0.91 2.41 25.02
C THR A 58 -1.53 1.45 26.04
N ILE A 59 -1.57 0.14 25.75
CA ILE A 59 -2.17 -0.85 26.68
C ILE A 59 -1.35 -1.03 27.95
N HIS A 60 -0.02 -0.83 27.88
CA HIS A 60 0.88 -0.90 29.04
C HIS A 60 1.06 0.44 29.75
N GLN A 61 0.35 1.50 29.33
CA GLN A 61 0.44 2.85 29.90
C GLN A 61 1.87 3.42 29.88
N GLN A 62 2.64 3.10 28.85
CA GLN A 62 3.99 3.61 28.65
C GLN A 62 3.95 4.96 27.91
N ASN A 63 5.04 5.72 28.00
CA ASN A 63 5.12 7.03 27.34
C ASN A 63 5.34 6.87 25.84
N LEU A 64 4.28 7.15 25.06
CA LEU A 64 4.25 7.02 23.60
C LEU A 64 5.30 7.85 22.85
N TYR A 65 5.93 8.85 23.45
CA TYR A 65 6.80 9.79 22.75
C TYR A 65 8.28 9.67 23.12
N LEU A 66 8.65 8.64 23.90
CA LEU A 66 10.05 8.32 24.17
C LEU A 66 10.67 7.47 23.05
N ALA A 67 11.99 7.38 23.05
CA ALA A 67 12.73 6.47 22.16
C ALA A 67 12.69 5.03 22.71
N TYR A 68 12.44 4.07 21.83
CA TYR A 68 12.46 2.63 22.14
C TYR A 68 13.37 1.89 21.16
N PRO A 69 14.70 2.12 21.18
CA PRO A 69 15.66 1.59 20.19
C PRO A 69 15.76 0.06 20.14
N ALA A 70 15.27 -0.63 21.17
CA ALA A 70 15.17 -2.09 21.20
C ALA A 70 13.98 -2.62 20.38
N GLU A 71 13.00 -1.77 20.08
CA GLU A 71 11.74 -2.12 19.41
C GLU A 71 11.69 -1.56 17.98
N TYR A 72 12.16 -0.32 17.79
CA TYR A 72 12.15 0.38 16.50
C TYR A 72 13.20 1.53 16.50
N GLN A 73 13.52 2.04 15.31
CA GLN A 73 14.68 2.92 15.07
C GLN A 73 14.36 4.43 15.08
N ASP A 74 13.07 4.83 15.10
CA ASP A 74 12.66 6.24 15.11
C ASP A 74 11.61 6.53 16.21
N TYR A 75 11.18 7.78 16.38
CA TYR A 75 10.19 8.17 17.38
C TYR A 75 8.76 7.96 16.88
N ASN A 76 7.90 7.57 17.81
CA ASN A 76 6.47 7.59 17.53
C ASN A 76 5.92 9.02 17.58
N HIS A 77 5.10 9.37 16.58
CA HIS A 77 4.39 10.65 16.49
C HIS A 77 2.86 10.51 16.64
N TYR A 78 2.35 9.29 16.82
CA TYR A 78 0.94 8.98 16.91
C TYR A 78 0.47 8.92 18.37
N GLY A 79 -0.74 9.42 18.63
CA GLY A 79 -1.35 9.37 19.96
C GLY A 79 -2.20 8.11 20.19
N PRO A 80 -2.79 7.97 21.40
CA PRO A 80 -3.58 6.80 21.79
C PRO A 80 -4.78 6.50 20.88
N VAL A 81 -5.35 7.50 20.20
CA VAL A 81 -6.46 7.29 19.25
C VAL A 81 -6.04 6.40 18.08
N PHE A 82 -4.80 6.54 17.59
CA PHE A 82 -4.27 5.71 16.51
C PHE A 82 -4.10 4.24 16.95
N SER A 83 -3.89 3.98 18.25
CA SER A 83 -3.82 2.61 18.77
C SER A 83 -5.05 1.78 18.40
N LEU A 84 -6.24 2.41 18.38
CA LEU A 84 -7.50 1.73 18.03
C LEU A 84 -7.55 1.35 16.54
N VAL A 85 -6.93 2.16 15.69
CA VAL A 85 -6.86 1.93 14.24
C VAL A 85 -5.90 0.79 13.92
N ILE A 86 -4.74 0.77 14.58
CA ILE A 86 -3.71 -0.25 14.32
C ILE A 86 -3.93 -1.55 15.10
N ALA A 87 -4.70 -1.53 16.20
CA ALA A 87 -4.97 -2.70 17.06
C ALA A 87 -5.24 -4.02 16.31
N PRO A 88 -6.16 -4.09 15.32
CA PRO A 88 -6.43 -5.36 14.63
C PRO A 88 -5.22 -5.92 13.86
N PHE A 89 -4.25 -5.07 13.49
CA PHE A 89 -3.02 -5.47 12.80
C PHE A 89 -1.90 -5.75 13.80
N ALA A 90 -1.77 -4.92 14.84
CA ALA A 90 -0.74 -5.03 15.87
C ALA A 90 -0.84 -6.34 16.69
N LEU A 91 -2.06 -6.85 16.87
CA LEU A 91 -2.34 -8.12 17.56
C LEU A 91 -1.91 -9.37 16.76
N LEU A 92 -1.62 -9.22 15.47
CA LEU A 92 -1.23 -10.33 14.60
C LEU A 92 0.30 -10.54 14.62
N PRO A 93 0.78 -11.72 14.18
CA PRO A 93 2.19 -11.90 13.85
C PRO A 93 2.65 -10.82 12.86
N ASN A 94 3.87 -10.31 13.03
CA ASN A 94 4.36 -9.16 12.27
C ASN A 94 4.18 -9.30 10.75
N TRP A 95 4.51 -10.48 10.19
CA TRP A 95 4.36 -10.77 8.76
C TRP A 95 2.92 -10.60 8.26
N LEU A 96 1.93 -10.95 9.07
CA LEU A 96 0.53 -10.88 8.68
C LEU A 96 -0.02 -9.47 8.92
N GLY A 97 0.30 -8.88 10.07
CA GLY A 97 -0.17 -7.55 10.42
C GLY A 97 0.33 -6.49 9.46
N VAL A 98 1.60 -6.55 9.04
CA VAL A 98 2.16 -5.59 8.08
C VAL A 98 1.54 -5.74 6.69
N VAL A 99 1.37 -6.97 6.21
CA VAL A 99 0.75 -7.25 4.92
C VAL A 99 -0.69 -6.76 4.91
N LEU A 100 -1.48 -7.10 5.94
CA LEU A 100 -2.87 -6.66 6.02
C LEU A 100 -3.00 -5.14 6.18
N TRP A 101 -2.10 -4.51 6.93
CA TRP A 101 -2.06 -3.05 7.07
C TRP A 101 -1.81 -2.36 5.73
N VAL A 102 -0.79 -2.80 4.98
CA VAL A 102 -0.48 -2.24 3.66
C VAL A 102 -1.60 -2.51 2.67
N MET A 103 -2.18 -3.71 2.67
CA MET A 103 -3.28 -4.05 1.78
C MET A 103 -4.56 -3.27 2.10
N LEU A 104 -4.83 -2.95 3.37
CA LEU A 104 -5.92 -2.05 3.75
C LEU A 104 -5.69 -0.64 3.17
N ASN A 105 -4.49 -0.06 3.35
CA ASN A 105 -4.14 1.25 2.79
C ASN A 105 -4.27 1.26 1.26
N THR A 106 -3.79 0.20 0.61
CA THR A 106 -3.92 -0.04 -0.84
C THR A 106 -5.40 -0.06 -1.28
N ALA A 107 -6.26 -0.71 -0.49
CA ALA A 107 -7.69 -0.81 -0.75
C ALA A 107 -8.43 0.51 -0.55
N ILE A 108 -8.07 1.29 0.49
CA ILE A 108 -8.64 2.61 0.75
C ILE A 108 -8.35 3.55 -0.42
N LEU A 109 -7.09 3.61 -0.89
CA LEU A 109 -6.73 4.46 -2.02
C LEU A 109 -7.39 3.99 -3.32
N TYR A 110 -7.43 2.67 -3.56
CA TYR A 110 -8.18 2.10 -4.66
C TYR A 110 -9.65 2.55 -4.64
N ALA A 111 -10.33 2.45 -3.49
CA ALA A 111 -11.70 2.89 -3.33
C ALA A 111 -11.86 4.38 -3.61
N ALA A 112 -10.97 5.23 -3.11
CA ALA A 112 -10.96 6.67 -3.38
C ALA A 112 -10.87 6.97 -4.88
N ILE A 113 -9.97 6.30 -5.61
CA ILE A 113 -9.85 6.45 -7.07
C ILE A 113 -11.13 5.97 -7.78
N ARG A 114 -11.73 4.88 -7.31
CA ARG A 114 -13.01 4.37 -7.86
C ARG A 114 -14.18 5.31 -7.62
N MET A 115 -14.16 6.10 -6.54
CA MET A 115 -15.19 7.08 -6.20
C MET A 115 -15.12 8.39 -7.00
N LEU A 116 -14.04 8.64 -7.75
CA LEU A 116 -13.91 9.88 -8.54
C LEU A 116 -15.05 10.02 -9.57
N PRO A 117 -15.61 11.23 -9.76
CA PRO A 117 -16.67 11.50 -10.73
C PRO A 117 -16.13 11.68 -12.16
N ILE A 118 -15.32 10.72 -12.63
CA ILE A 118 -14.72 10.70 -13.96
C ILE A 118 -15.03 9.39 -14.68
N ALA A 119 -14.79 9.32 -16.00
CA ALA A 119 -15.02 8.09 -16.76
C ALA A 119 -14.11 6.94 -16.28
N GLU A 120 -14.65 5.71 -16.25
CA GLU A 120 -13.95 4.50 -15.77
C GLU A 120 -12.59 4.27 -16.45
N LYS A 121 -12.48 4.59 -17.75
CA LYS A 121 -11.22 4.48 -18.50
C LYS A 121 -10.10 5.31 -17.86
N TRP A 122 -10.41 6.48 -17.32
CA TRP A 122 -9.44 7.36 -16.68
C TRP A 122 -9.08 6.89 -15.27
N LYS A 123 -10.04 6.30 -14.55
CA LYS A 123 -9.75 5.63 -13.27
C LYS A 123 -8.78 4.47 -13.45
N ASN A 124 -8.98 3.64 -14.48
CA ASN A 124 -8.06 2.54 -14.82
C ASN A 124 -6.68 3.05 -15.22
N ALA A 125 -6.61 4.13 -16.01
CA ALA A 125 -5.34 4.76 -16.36
C ALA A 125 -4.58 5.28 -15.13
N ILE A 126 -5.27 5.96 -14.20
CA ILE A 126 -4.68 6.41 -12.92
C ILE A 126 -4.11 5.22 -12.16
N LEU A 127 -4.90 4.16 -11.97
CA LEU A 127 -4.45 2.97 -11.25
C LEU A 127 -3.21 2.34 -11.91
N ILE A 128 -3.20 2.18 -13.23
CA ILE A 128 -2.06 1.57 -13.93
C ILE A 128 -0.81 2.43 -13.83
N PHE A 129 -0.92 3.74 -14.08
CA PHE A 129 0.23 4.65 -14.05
C PHE A 129 0.78 4.85 -12.64
N SER A 130 -0.09 4.82 -11.62
CA SER A 130 0.32 4.97 -10.22
C SER A 130 0.63 3.65 -9.51
N ALA A 131 0.45 2.49 -10.16
CA ALA A 131 0.66 1.18 -9.51
C ALA A 131 2.11 0.98 -9.04
N HIS A 132 3.09 1.51 -9.77
CA HIS A 132 4.49 1.44 -9.36
C HIS A 132 4.77 2.31 -8.12
N GLU A 133 4.24 3.53 -8.07
CA GLU A 133 4.35 4.39 -6.90
C GLU A 133 3.65 3.77 -5.68
N MET A 134 2.52 3.09 -5.87
CA MET A 134 1.84 2.34 -4.80
C MET A 134 2.72 1.19 -4.28
N MET A 135 3.41 0.46 -5.17
CA MET A 135 4.37 -0.58 -4.77
C MET A 135 5.54 0.00 -3.99
N ILE A 136 6.13 1.09 -4.48
CA ILE A 136 7.21 1.79 -3.77
C ILE A 136 6.71 2.22 -2.39
N ALA A 137 5.53 2.84 -2.28
CA ALA A 137 4.95 3.21 -0.99
C ALA A 137 4.75 2.01 -0.03
N ALA A 138 4.43 0.83 -0.57
CA ALA A 138 4.36 -0.41 0.22
C ALA A 138 5.74 -0.90 0.72
N GLU A 139 6.84 -0.50 0.06
CA GLU A 139 8.22 -0.81 0.44
C GLU A 139 8.82 0.22 1.41
N TRP A 140 8.40 1.50 1.36
CA TRP A 140 8.90 2.58 2.25
C TRP A 140 8.35 2.50 3.69
N MET A 141 8.36 1.31 4.28
CA MET A 141 8.06 1.09 5.69
C MET A 141 9.25 1.43 6.61
N GLN A 142 10.31 2.08 6.12
CA GLN A 142 11.60 2.20 6.81
C GLN A 142 11.99 3.60 7.29
N SER A 143 11.12 4.61 7.24
CA SER A 143 11.53 5.97 7.65
C SER A 143 12.06 6.00 9.08
#